data_AF-A0A090S585-F1
#
_entry.id   AF-A0A090S585-F1
#
_cell.length_a   1.000
_cell.length_b   1.000
_cell.length_c   1.000
_cell.angle_alpha   90.00
_cell.angle_beta   90.00
_cell.angle_gamma   90.00
#
_symmetry.space_group_name_H-M   'P 1'
#
loop_
_entity.id
_entity.type
_entity.pdbx_description
1 polymer ?
#
loop_
_entity_poly.entity_id
_entity_poly.type
_entity_poly.pdbx_seq_one_letter_code
_entity_poly.pdbx_strand_id
1 'polypeptide(L)'
;MQLELERTYNAGYQFEAVISGGVCSVCESSLDRYQFEVVSSAAATYTIKAIAQTTTRQSDDTCLDADKAMTIDSKGNVSPIDCW
;
A
#
# COMPACT_ATOMS: atom_id res chain seq x y z
N MET A 1 -2.56 -7.47 3.20
CA MET A 1 -1.17 -6.96 3.29
C MET A 1 -0.80 -6.57 4.70
N GLN A 2 -1.42 -5.54 5.30
CA GLN A 2 -1.10 -5.08 6.66
C GLN A 2 -1.16 -6.23 7.69
N LEU A 3 -2.26 -6.98 7.73
CA LEU A 3 -2.41 -8.14 8.59
C LEU A 3 -1.29 -9.18 8.43
N GLU A 4 -0.76 -9.34 7.21
CA GLU A 4 0.33 -10.29 6.97
C GLU A 4 1.64 -9.77 7.57
N LEU A 5 1.96 -8.49 7.36
CA LEU A 5 3.12 -7.84 7.96
C LEU A 5 3.12 -7.94 9.49
N GLU A 6 1.96 -7.72 10.11
CA GLU A 6 1.80 -7.86 11.57
C GLU A 6 1.93 -9.32 12.02
N ARG A 7 1.29 -10.26 11.31
CA ARG A 7 1.32 -11.69 11.65
C ARG A 7 2.73 -12.27 11.58
N THR A 8 3.53 -11.84 10.61
CA THR A 8 4.87 -12.39 10.36
C THR A 8 5.99 -11.56 10.99
N TYR A 9 5.67 -10.57 11.83
CA TYR A 9 6.68 -9.76 12.49
C TYR A 9 7.62 -10.65 13.32
N ASN A 10 8.92 -10.55 13.03
CA ASN A 10 9.96 -11.30 13.74
C ASN A 10 11.23 -10.47 13.85
N ALA A 11 11.32 -9.67 14.93
CA ALA A 11 12.39 -8.68 15.15
C ALA A 11 12.57 -7.67 14.00
N GLY A 12 11.55 -7.52 13.15
CA GLY A 12 11.55 -6.71 11.94
C GLY A 12 10.42 -7.12 11.00
N TYR A 13 10.02 -6.20 10.13
CA TYR A 13 9.03 -6.46 9.09
C TYR A 13 9.71 -7.00 7.83
N GLN A 14 9.09 -8.03 7.23
CA GLN A 14 9.59 -8.68 6.02
C GLN A 14 8.81 -8.18 4.80
N PHE A 15 9.05 -6.95 4.36
CA PHE A 15 8.25 -6.32 3.29
C PHE A 15 8.28 -7.12 1.97
N GLU A 16 9.44 -7.69 1.63
CA GLU A 16 9.65 -8.49 0.41
C GLU A 16 8.80 -9.78 0.38
N ALA A 17 8.40 -10.29 1.54
CA ALA A 17 7.50 -11.45 1.61
C ALA A 17 6.07 -11.08 1.18
N VAL A 18 5.73 -9.80 1.19
CA VAL A 18 4.36 -9.30 1.01
C VAL A 18 4.22 -8.48 -0.27
N ILE A 19 5.30 -7.81 -0.68
CA ILE A 19 5.43 -7.08 -1.94
C ILE A 19 6.72 -7.49 -2.64
N SER A 20 6.63 -7.91 -3.89
CA SER A 20 7.79 -8.18 -4.74
C SER A 20 7.67 -7.41 -6.04
N GLY A 21 8.64 -6.55 -6.36
CA GLY A 21 8.63 -5.77 -7.61
C GLY A 21 7.41 -4.87 -7.79
N GLY A 22 6.83 -4.36 -6.70
CA GLY A 22 5.61 -3.56 -6.72
C GLY A 22 4.30 -4.37 -6.79
N VAL A 23 4.38 -5.70 -6.80
CA VAL A 23 3.24 -6.62 -6.82
C VAL A 23 2.94 -7.10 -5.41
N CYS A 24 1.68 -7.02 -4.99
CA CYS A 24 1.24 -7.65 -3.75
C CYS A 24 1.12 -9.17 -3.92
N SER A 25 1.88 -9.95 -3.15
CA SER A 25 1.88 -11.43 -3.23
C SER A 25 0.75 -12.08 -2.42
N VAL A 26 0.13 -11.32 -1.50
CA VAL A 26 -0.84 -11.83 -0.51
C VAL A 26 -2.20 -11.15 -0.60
N CYS A 27 -2.47 -10.44 -1.69
CA CYS A 27 -3.75 -9.79 -1.93
C CYS A 27 -4.14 -9.86 -3.40
N GLU A 28 -5.44 -9.77 -3.66
CA GLU A 28 -5.98 -9.72 -5.02
C GLU A 28 -5.94 -8.28 -5.52
N SER A 29 -4.96 -7.97 -6.37
CA SER A 29 -4.81 -6.66 -7.00
C SER A 29 -4.32 -6.81 -8.44
N SER A 30 -4.84 -5.97 -9.34
CA SER A 30 -4.35 -5.90 -10.72
C SER A 30 -3.15 -4.94 -10.82
N LEU A 31 -2.07 -5.41 -11.45
CA LEU A 31 -0.88 -4.60 -11.73
C LEU A 31 -1.14 -3.43 -12.66
N ASP A 32 -2.17 -3.55 -13.51
CA ASP A 32 -2.58 -2.46 -14.39
C ASP A 32 -3.38 -1.38 -13.65
N ARG A 33 -3.77 -1.62 -12.39
CA ARG A 33 -4.50 -0.68 -11.53
C ARG A 33 -3.65 -0.09 -10.42
N TYR A 34 -2.88 -0.91 -9.70
CA TYR A 34 -2.07 -0.46 -8.58
C TYR A 34 -0.68 -1.11 -8.58
N GLN A 35 0.33 -0.29 -8.27
CA GLN A 35 1.63 -0.76 -7.82
C GLN A 35 1.81 -0.44 -6.35
N PHE A 36 2.41 -1.35 -5.61
CA PHE A 36 2.55 -1.24 -4.16
C PHE A 36 3.97 -0.89 -3.75
N GLU A 37 4.08 -0.03 -2.75
CA GLU A 37 5.34 0.32 -2.10
C GLU A 37 5.16 0.23 -0.59
N VAL A 38 6.22 -0.14 0.14
CA VAL A 38 6.28 0.05 1.59
C VAL A 38 7.44 0.95 1.92
N VAL A 39 7.14 2.05 2.63
CA VAL A 39 8.14 3.00 3.11
C VAL A 39 8.13 3.04 4.63
N SER A 40 9.29 3.21 5.24
CA SER A 40 9.42 3.46 6.69
C SER A 40 9.77 4.93 6.95
N SER A 41 9.30 5.49 8.06
CA SER A 41 9.63 6.86 8.47
C SER A 41 9.76 6.99 10.00
N ALA A 42 10.14 8.17 10.47
CA ALA A 42 10.12 8.47 11.91
C ALA A 42 8.69 8.50 12.50
N ALA A 43 7.66 8.74 11.68
CA ALA A 43 6.28 8.87 12.14
C ALA A 43 5.55 7.51 12.25
N ALA A 44 5.91 6.56 11.38
CA ALA A 44 5.34 5.22 11.31
C ALA A 44 6.39 4.20 10.89
N THR A 45 6.35 3.03 11.52
CA THR A 45 7.31 1.95 11.27
C THR A 45 7.23 1.46 9.82
N TYR A 46 6.02 1.44 9.27
CA TYR A 46 5.80 1.32 7.84
C TYR A 46 4.54 2.09 7.41
N THR A 47 4.52 2.43 6.13
CA THR A 47 3.35 2.91 5.40
C THR A 47 3.29 2.14 4.10
N ILE A 48 2.19 1.41 3.90
CA ILE A 48 1.86 0.75 2.64
C ILE A 48 1.24 1.82 1.75
N LYS A 49 1.72 1.91 0.51
CA LYS A 49 1.12 2.75 -0.54
C LYS A 49 0.64 1.87 -1.68
N ALA A 50 -0.59 2.10 -2.13
CA ALA A 50 -1.13 1.59 -3.38
C ALA A 50 -1.19 2.75 -4.38
N ILE A 51 -0.24 2.79 -5.31
CA ILE A 51 -0.06 3.86 -6.29
C ILE A 51 -0.85 3.52 -7.55
N ALA A 52 -1.84 4.34 -7.86
CA ALA A 52 -2.73 4.12 -8.98
C ALA A 52 -2.01 4.26 -10.32
N GLN A 53 -2.29 3.32 -11.22
CA GLN A 53 -1.71 3.28 -12.55
C GLN A 53 -2.61 3.98 -13.57
N THR A 54 -1.97 4.60 -14.57
CA THR A 54 -2.68 5.36 -15.62
C THR A 54 -3.21 4.48 -16.74
N THR A 55 -2.64 3.29 -16.94
CA THR A 55 -2.99 2.33 -18.02
C THR A 55 -4.46 1.92 -17.98
N THR A 56 -5.04 1.77 -16.78
CA THR A 56 -6.47 1.46 -16.60
C THR A 56 -7.30 2.65 -16.14
N ARG A 57 -6.73 3.86 -16.15
CA ARG A 57 -7.34 5.08 -15.61
C ARG A 57 -7.65 5.00 -14.11
N GLN A 58 -7.03 4.10 -13.36
CA GLN A 58 -7.18 4.06 -11.90
C GLN A 58 -6.70 5.38 -11.26
N SER A 59 -5.76 6.10 -11.90
CA SER A 59 -5.35 7.46 -11.52
C SER A 59 -6.45 8.53 -11.62
N ASP A 60 -7.52 8.27 -12.37
CA ASP A 60 -8.64 9.21 -12.55
C ASP A 60 -9.71 9.04 -11.47
N ASP A 61 -9.52 8.06 -10.57
CA ASP A 61 -10.43 7.84 -9.46
C ASP A 61 -10.51 9.10 -8.58
N THR A 62 -11.73 9.61 -8.41
CA THR A 62 -12.03 10.81 -7.63
C THR A 62 -11.74 10.62 -6.15
N CYS A 63 -11.61 9.37 -5.70
CA CYS A 63 -11.18 9.05 -4.35
C CYS A 63 -9.70 9.30 -4.10
N LEU A 64 -8.88 9.52 -5.13
CA LEU A 64 -7.45 9.69 -4.97
C LEU A 64 -7.06 11.16 -4.96
N ASP A 65 -6.22 11.51 -3.98
CA ASP A 65 -5.61 12.82 -3.85
C ASP A 65 -4.57 13.11 -4.97
N ALA A 66 -3.88 14.24 -4.86
CA ALA A 66 -2.90 14.68 -5.86
C ALA A 66 -1.74 13.69 -6.08
N ASP A 67 -1.41 12.89 -5.07
CA ASP A 67 -0.35 11.88 -5.13
C ASP A 67 -0.78 10.56 -5.78
N LYS A 68 -2.08 10.43 -6.12
CA LYS A 68 -2.67 9.27 -6.78
C LYS A 68 -2.41 7.96 -6.03
N ALA A 69 -2.42 8.01 -4.70
CA ALA A 69 -2.17 6.85 -3.86
C ALA A 69 -3.24 6.68 -2.76
N MET A 70 -3.49 5.42 -2.41
CA MET A 70 -4.12 5.07 -1.14
C MET A 70 -3.02 4.61 -0.18
N THR A 71 -3.09 5.04 1.09
CA THR A 71 -2.08 4.71 2.08
C THR A 71 -2.69 4.18 3.37
N ILE A 72 -1.98 3.23 4.00
CA ILE A 72 -2.27 2.77 5.36
C ILE A 72 -0.96 2.60 6.12
N ASP A 73 -0.88 3.18 7.32
CA ASP A 73 0.31 3.08 8.17
C ASP A 73 0.23 1.92 9.19
N SER A 74 1.35 1.68 9.88
CA SER A 74 1.44 0.62 10.90
C SER A 74 0.53 0.82 12.11
N LYS A 75 -0.12 1.97 12.25
CA LYS A 75 -1.10 2.28 13.31
C LYS A 75 -2.54 2.14 12.79
N GLY A 76 -2.73 1.83 11.51
CA GLY A 76 -4.04 1.73 10.87
C GLY A 76 -4.60 3.08 10.43
N ASN A 77 -3.80 4.16 10.42
CA ASN A 77 -4.25 5.42 9.84
C ASN A 77 -4.26 5.28 8.31
N VAL A 78 -5.37 5.69 7.71
CA VAL A 78 -5.61 5.58 6.27
C VAL A 78 -5.73 6.94 5.61
N SER A 79 -5.36 7.02 4.34
CA SER A 79 -5.63 8.19 3.49
C SER A 79 -5.91 7.73 2.05
N PRO A 80 -6.88 8.33 1.35
CA PRO A 80 -7.86 9.32 1.83
C PRO A 80 -9.00 8.66 2.61
N ILE A 81 -9.32 9.13 3.83
CA ILE A 81 -10.18 8.39 4.78
C ILE A 81 -11.59 8.05 4.29
N ASP A 82 -12.19 8.91 3.46
CA ASP A 82 -13.56 8.74 2.95
C ASP A 82 -13.68 7.63 1.88
N CYS A 83 -12.56 7.05 1.46
CA CYS A 83 -12.45 6.14 0.32
C CYS A 83 -12.00 4.71 0.68
N TRP A 84 -11.90 4.42 1.99
CA TRP A 84 -11.49 3.11 2.52
C TRP A 84 -12.69 2.24 2.93
#